data_AF-A0A0V0GSH8-F1
#
_entry.id   AF-A0A0V0GSH8-F1
#
_cell.length_a   1.000
_cell.length_b   1.000
_cell.length_c   1.000
_cell.angle_alpha   90.00
_cell.angle_beta   90.00
_cell.angle_gamma   90.00
#
_symmetry.space_group_name_H-M   'P 1'
#
loop_
_entity.id
_entity.type
_entity.pdbx_description
1 polymer ?
#
loop_
_entity_poly.entity_id
_entity_poly.type
_entity_poly.pdbx_seq_one_letter_code
_entity_poly.pdbx_strand_id
1 'polypeptide(L)'
;MLKTWAINEGIKNTDVKLLCTDPGAKAAILKDMDTVGKEAQLRGFEFAKAITLVLEPFTMENDLLTPTYKMKRPQARIYFAKEIANMYAELSKSNSSPNKIW
;
A
#
# COMPACT_ATOMS: atom_id res chain seq x y z
N MET A 1 15.73 -0.35 4.00
CA MET A 1 14.29 -0.13 3.77
C MET A 1 13.88 -0.82 2.47
N LEU A 2 12.76 -1.55 2.43
CA LEU A 2 12.30 -2.51 1.41
C LEU A 2 13.32 -3.52 0.84
N LYS A 3 14.38 -3.09 0.16
CA LYS A 3 15.48 -3.98 -0.31
C LYS A 3 16.12 -4.75 0.84
N THR A 4 16.38 -4.08 1.97
CA THR A 4 16.92 -4.72 3.17
C THR A 4 15.95 -5.78 3.74
N TRP A 5 14.65 -5.48 3.72
CA TRP A 5 13.62 -6.44 4.13
C TRP A 5 13.61 -7.65 3.19
N ALA A 6 13.63 -7.42 1.88
CA ALA A 6 13.66 -8.48 0.86
C ALA A 6 14.87 -9.41 1.02
N ILE A 7 16.05 -8.86 1.32
CA ILE A 7 17.27 -9.64 1.61
C ILE A 7 17.08 -10.51 2.87
N ASN A 8 16.50 -9.95 3.94
CA ASN A 8 16.26 -10.69 5.19
C ASN A 8 15.24 -11.83 5.02
N GLU A 9 14.24 -11.65 4.15
CA GLU A 9 13.26 -12.68 3.80
C GLU A 9 13.79 -13.70 2.77
N GLY A 10 15.04 -13.55 2.31
CA GLY A 10 15.66 -14.46 1.34
C GLY A 10 15.19 -14.28 -0.11
N ILE A 11 14.57 -13.13 -0.43
CA ILE A 11 14.14 -12.80 -1.80
C ILE A 11 15.38 -12.47 -2.63
N LYS A 12 15.70 -13.33 -3.60
CA LYS A 12 16.91 -13.23 -4.44
C LYS A 12 16.95 -11.99 -5.34
N ASN A 13 15.78 -11.43 -5.69
CA ASN A 13 15.68 -10.30 -6.59
C ASN A 13 15.40 -9.00 -5.81
N THR A 14 16.33 -8.05 -5.87
CA THR A 14 16.27 -6.77 -5.15
C THR A 14 15.80 -5.60 -6.03
N ASP A 15 15.33 -5.89 -7.24
CA ASP A 15 14.70 -4.88 -8.10
C ASP A 15 13.43 -4.35 -7.45
N VAL A 16 13.42 -3.04 -7.17
CA VAL A 16 12.32 -2.34 -6.52
C VAL A 16 11.03 -2.49 -7.33
N LYS A 17 11.12 -2.51 -8.66
CA LYS A 17 9.93 -2.63 -9.51
C LYS A 17 9.20 -3.95 -9.26
N LEU A 18 9.95 -5.04 -9.13
CA LEU A 18 9.41 -6.36 -8.85
C LEU A 18 8.90 -6.47 -7.41
N LEU A 19 9.62 -5.87 -6.45
CA LEU A 19 9.19 -5.81 -5.06
C LEU A 19 7.87 -5.03 -4.88
N CYS A 20 7.61 -3.98 -5.67
CA CYS A 20 6.32 -3.27 -5.62
C CYS A 20 5.13 -4.15 -6.04
N THR A 21 5.38 -5.18 -6.87
CA THR A 21 4.34 -6.14 -7.29
C THR A 21 4.25 -7.37 -6.38
N ASP A 22 5.21 -7.57 -5.49
CA ASP A 22 5.27 -8.74 -4.62
C ASP A 22 4.18 -8.69 -3.51
N PRO A 23 3.34 -9.72 -3.39
CA PRO A 23 2.32 -9.78 -2.34
C PRO A 23 2.92 -9.81 -0.92
N GLY A 24 4.09 -10.43 -0.73
CA GLY A 24 4.79 -10.48 0.55
C GLY A 24 5.25 -9.08 0.99
N ALA A 25 5.79 -8.29 0.07
CA ALA A 25 6.18 -6.90 0.32
C ALA A 25 5.00 -6.03 0.74
N LYS A 26 3.85 -6.18 0.05
CA LYS A 26 2.60 -5.49 0.44
C LYS A 26 2.15 -5.90 1.84
N ALA A 27 2.15 -7.19 2.15
CA ALA A 27 1.74 -7.70 3.45
C ALA A 27 2.67 -7.21 4.57
N ALA A 28 3.99 -7.20 4.33
CA ALA A 28 4.98 -6.73 5.30
C ALA A 28 4.80 -5.24 5.63
N ILE A 29 4.63 -4.39 4.62
CA ILE A 29 4.39 -2.95 4.83
C ILE A 29 3.05 -2.72 5.52
N LEU A 30 1.99 -3.44 5.13
CA LEU A 30 0.69 -3.30 5.77
C LEU A 30 0.75 -3.67 7.26
N LYS A 31 1.49 -4.74 7.61
CA LYS A 31 1.73 -5.15 9.00
C LYS A 31 2.51 -4.09 9.79
N ASP A 32 3.47 -3.44 9.16
CA ASP A 32 4.23 -2.35 9.77
C ASP A 32 3.32 -1.14 10.06
N MET A 33 2.49 -0.75 9.08
CA MET A 33 1.46 0.29 9.26
C MET A 33 0.49 -0.05 10.39
N ASP A 34 0.04 -1.30 10.49
CA ASP A 34 -0.82 -1.76 11.60
C ASP A 34 -0.11 -1.67 12.95
N THR A 35 1.20 -1.93 13.00
CA THR A 35 2.00 -1.85 14.24
C THR A 35 2.07 -0.40 14.72
N VAL A 36 2.44 0.53 13.84
CA VAL A 36 2.46 1.96 14.13
C VAL A 36 1.07 2.48 14.52
N GLY A 37 0.02 2.04 13.82
CA GLY A 37 -1.36 2.43 14.12
C GLY A 37 -1.83 1.95 15.50
N LYS A 38 -1.42 0.75 15.94
CA LYS A 38 -1.70 0.24 17.29
C LYS A 38 -0.97 1.02 18.36
N GLU A 39 0.30 1.35 18.14
CA GLU A 39 1.10 2.19 19.04
C GLU A 39 0.48 3.58 19.19
N ALA A 40 -0.05 4.14 18.10
CA ALA A 40 -0.76 5.42 18.09
C ALA A 40 -2.22 5.34 18.58
N GLN A 41 -2.69 4.16 19.02
CA GLN A 41 -4.06 3.94 19.52
C GLN A 41 -5.17 4.32 18.52
N LEU A 42 -4.93 4.10 17.23
CA LEU A 42 -5.92 4.34 16.19
C LEU A 42 -7.14 3.42 16.36
N ARG A 43 -8.30 3.89 15.90
CA ARG A 43 -9.54 3.11 15.87
C ARG A 43 -9.55 2.16 14.68
N GLY A 44 -10.33 1.09 14.78
CA GLY A 44 -10.39 0.03 13.77
C GLY A 44 -10.67 0.49 12.33
N PHE A 45 -11.41 1.60 12.17
CA PHE A 45 -11.74 2.18 10.85
C PHE A 45 -10.63 3.07 10.26
N GLU A 46 -9.61 3.42 11.05
CA GLU A 46 -8.48 4.24 10.61
C GLU A 46 -7.36 3.39 10.01
N PHE A 47 -7.37 2.07 10.24
CA PHE A 47 -6.41 1.13 9.66
C PHE A 47 -6.69 0.88 8.18
N ALA A 48 -5.67 1.07 7.35
CA ALA A 48 -5.72 0.68 5.94
C ALA A 48 -5.93 -0.84 5.81
N LYS A 49 -6.79 -1.26 4.88
CA LYS A 49 -7.08 -2.69 4.65
C LYS A 49 -6.35 -3.27 3.43
N ALA A 50 -5.91 -2.41 2.53
CA ALA A 50 -5.17 -2.76 1.34
C ALA A 50 -4.24 -1.61 0.95
N ILE A 51 -3.13 -1.94 0.30
CA ILE A 51 -2.17 -0.97 -0.24
C ILE A 51 -1.71 -1.37 -1.64
N THR A 52 -1.35 -0.36 -2.42
CA THR A 52 -0.64 -0.53 -3.69
C THR A 52 0.69 0.19 -3.59
N LEU A 53 1.78 -0.50 -3.96
CA LEU A 53 3.11 0.07 -3.99
C LEU A 53 3.39 0.59 -5.39
N VAL A 54 3.88 1.82 -5.48
CA VAL A 54 4.22 2.48 -6.73
C VAL A 54 5.71 2.75 -6.78
N LEU A 55 6.31 2.51 -7.94
CA LEU A 55 7.74 2.75 -8.16
C LEU A 55 8.05 4.24 -8.32
N GLU A 56 7.13 4.97 -8.98
CA GLU A 56 7.29 6.38 -9.26
C GLU A 56 6.96 7.21 -7.99
N PRO A 57 7.91 8.03 -7.49
CA PRO A 57 7.65 8.90 -6.37
C PRO A 57 6.69 10.03 -6.74
N PHE A 58 6.05 10.64 -5.74
CA PHE A 58 5.25 11.85 -5.97
C PHE A 58 6.18 13.04 -6.16
N THR A 59 5.99 13.79 -7.23
CA THR A 59 6.82 14.94 -7.54
C THR A 59 5.97 16.13 -8.01
N MET A 60 6.62 17.28 -8.22
CA MET A 60 5.94 18.44 -8.81
C MET A 60 5.77 18.24 -10.32
N GLU A 61 6.71 17.54 -10.96
CA GLU A 61 6.72 17.26 -12.39
C GLU A 61 5.59 16.33 -12.81
N ASN A 62 5.22 15.35 -11.98
CA ASN A 62 4.04 14.50 -12.23
C ASN A 62 2.73 15.07 -11.67
N ASP A 63 2.72 16.36 -11.29
CA ASP A 63 1.55 17.10 -10.79
C ASP A 63 0.88 16.50 -9.54
N LEU A 64 1.61 15.68 -8.77
CA LEU A 64 1.10 15.10 -7.54
C LEU A 64 1.43 15.93 -6.30
N LEU A 65 2.45 16.78 -6.36
CA LEU A 65 2.86 17.67 -5.28
C LEU A 65 2.69 19.15 -5.62
N THR A 66 2.36 19.93 -4.60
CA THR A 66 2.48 21.40 -4.61
C THR A 66 3.95 21.82 -4.48
N PRO A 67 4.29 23.09 -4.81
CA PRO A 67 5.64 23.63 -4.56
C PRO A 67 6.11 23.53 -3.11
N THR A 68 5.17 23.40 -2.16
CA THR A 68 5.46 23.18 -0.73
C THR A 68 5.52 21.70 -0.34
N TYR A 69 5.69 20.78 -1.30
CA TYR A 69 5.75 19.33 -1.10
C TYR A 69 4.53 18.72 -0.40
N LYS A 70 3.36 19.37 -0.53
CA LYS A 70 2.06 18.81 -0.08
C LYS A 70 1.37 18.11 -1.23
N MET A 71 0.75 16.96 -0.94
CA MET A 71 -0.02 16.19 -1.92
C MET A 71 -1.23 16.98 -2.47
N LYS A 72 -1.35 17.02 -3.80
CA LYS A 72 -2.53 17.52 -4.51
C LYS A 72 -3.60 16.42 -4.56
N ARG A 73 -4.48 16.40 -3.55
CA ARG A 73 -5.48 15.32 -3.37
C ARG A 73 -6.40 15.08 -4.58
N PRO A 74 -6.96 16.10 -5.27
CA PRO A 74 -7.81 15.87 -6.44
C PRO A 74 -7.06 15.17 -7.58
N GLN A 75 -5.83 15.60 -7.86
CA GLN A 75 -4.96 15.04 -8.88
C GLN A 75 -4.57 13.60 -8.54
N ALA A 76 -4.11 13.36 -7.31
CA ALA A 76 -3.77 12.01 -6.85
C ALA A 76 -4.95 11.05 -6.92
N ARG A 77 -6.17 11.52 -6.58
CA ARG A 77 -7.39 10.71 -6.71
C ARG A 77 -7.67 10.28 -8.16
N ILE A 78 -7.46 11.17 -9.12
CA ILE A 78 -7.67 10.86 -10.54
C ILE A 78 -6.58 9.92 -11.04
N TYR A 79 -5.32 10.23 -10.73
CA TYR A 79 -4.15 9.46 -11.15
C TYR A 79 -4.20 8.01 -10.66
N PHE A 80 -4.56 7.78 -9.39
CA PHE A 80 -4.63 6.45 -8.78
C PHE A 80 -6.03 5.83 -8.76
N ALA A 81 -6.99 6.35 -9.55
CA ALA A 81 -8.38 5.91 -9.52
C ALA A 81 -8.52 4.40 -9.80
N LYS A 82 -7.72 3.88 -10.74
CA LYS A 82 -7.74 2.47 -11.12
C LYS A 82 -7.22 1.57 -10.01
N GLU A 83 -6.09 1.92 -9.41
CA GLU A 83 -5.45 1.17 -8.33
C GLU A 83 -6.36 1.14 -7.10
N ILE A 84 -6.98 2.28 -6.77
CA ILE A 84 -7.95 2.38 -5.68
C ILE A 84 -9.16 1.48 -5.95
N ALA A 85 -9.73 1.53 -7.15
CA ALA A 85 -10.86 0.67 -7.52
C ALA A 85 -10.50 -0.83 -7.43
N ASN A 86 -9.31 -1.21 -7.89
CA ASN A 86 -8.82 -2.58 -7.80
C ASN A 86 -8.70 -3.06 -6.34
N MET A 87 -8.12 -2.24 -5.45
CA MET A 87 -8.01 -2.58 -4.02
C MET A 87 -9.38 -2.81 -3.38
N TYR A 88 -10.38 -1.98 -3.68
CA TYR A 88 -11.75 -2.20 -3.18
C TYR A 88 -12.38 -3.48 -3.74
N ALA A 89 -12.16 -3.79 -5.03
CA ALA A 89 -12.67 -5.02 -5.65
C ALA A 89 -11.98 -6.29 -5.12
N GLU A 90 -10.70 -6.21 -4.77
CA GLU A 90 -9.96 -7.30 -4.11
C GLU A 90 -10.54 -7.57 -2.72
N LEU A 91 -10.76 -6.51 -1.92
CA LEU A 91 -11.36 -6.62 -0.60
C LEU A 91 -12.80 -7.16 -0.63
N SER A 92 -13.60 -6.79 -1.64
CA SER A 92 -14.95 -7.33 -1.76
C SER A 92 -14.95 -8.84 -2.05
N LYS A 93 -13.99 -9.33 -2.83
CA LYS A 93 -13.83 -10.76 -3.13
C LYS A 93 -13.34 -11.54 -1.91
N SER A 94 -12.40 -10.99 -1.14
CA SER A 94 -11.92 -11.65 0.07
C SER A 94 -13.01 -11.78 1.13
N ASN A 95 -13.87 -10.77 1.27
CA ASN A 95 -14.98 -10.77 2.23
C ASN A 95 -16.13 -11.72 1.86
N SER A 96 -16.22 -12.16 0.60
CA SER A 96 -17.25 -13.13 0.15
C SER A 96 -16.83 -14.59 0.33
N SER A 97 -15.63 -14.86 0.85
CA SER A 97 -15.25 -16.21 1.28
C SER A 97 -16.01 -16.52 2.57
N PRO A 98 -16.85 -17.57 2.63
CA PRO A 98 -17.62 -17.84 3.83
C PRO A 98 -16.65 -18.17 4.97
N ASN A 99 -16.73 -17.41 6.05
CA ASN A 99 -16.31 -17.89 7.36
C ASN A 99 -17.14 -19.14 7.66
N LYS A 100 -16.64 -20.32 7.24
CA LYS A 100 -17.10 -21.60 7.79
C LYS A 100 -16.64 -21.66 9.23
N ILE A 101 -17.55 -21.33 10.14
CA ILE A 101 -17.39 -21.59 11.57
C ILE A 101 -18.73 -22.16 12.04
N TRP A 102 -18.75 -23.50 12.06
CA TRP A 102 -19.67 -24.49 12.66
C TRP A 102 -21.19 -24.24 12.58
#